data_AF-A0AAE1K9P2-F1
#
_entry.id   AF-A0AAE1K9P2-F1
#
_cell.length_a   1.000
_cell.length_b   1.000
_cell.length_c   1.000
_cell.angle_alpha   90.00
_cell.angle_beta   90.00
_cell.angle_gamma   90.00
#
_symmetry.space_group_name_H-M   'P 1'
#
loop_
_entity.id
_entity.type
_entity.pdbx_description
1 polymer ?
#
loop_
_entity_poly.entity_id
_entity_poly.type
_entity_poly.pdbx_seq_one_letter_code
_entity_poly.pdbx_strand_id
1 'polypeptide(L)'
;MEALLLLILIIGAGECITQCINKTELDACLGKIAPQMPRSGLPVNKAELGTMCRAFKGGMRCVDGYTAQCLSKVERAGLEEHLKGARSTLAFLCDDPVFQKEYLSHASCIRDIQEDWDRCHQHFKYQVHLAHVATPDTNTSQQHHHRDHRVCCIRATFLSCVYRTSFLKCGKTQAVFLKKVTATLSYSDVHQEKCSNFKILQCSLASSLTVFSPLELYGVFGPSRIEILSVVLVVVVVVVVLLIVVVRIVVVRIVVVVLVVVVVLVLVVVVVVVVLVLVVVLVLVVVLVLVVVVVVVVGIVVVVLVLVVVVVVVVAVLVIVVLVVVVVVVVVVLVVVVVFVIVVEVV
;
A
#
# COMPACT_ATOMS: atom_id res chain seq x y z
N MET A 1 -3.39 -15.00 -7.66
CA MET A 1 -3.45 -14.27 -6.39
C MET A 1 -2.42 -13.16 -6.31
N GLU A 2 -1.11 -13.40 -6.54
CA GLU A 2 -0.10 -12.32 -6.46
C GLU A 2 -0.26 -11.18 -7.48
N ALA A 3 -0.76 -11.45 -8.69
CA ALA A 3 -1.05 -10.40 -9.67
C ALA A 3 -2.20 -9.47 -9.25
N LEU A 4 -3.17 -9.99 -8.48
CA LEU A 4 -4.28 -9.20 -7.93
C LEU A 4 -3.78 -8.28 -6.79
N LEU A 5 -2.84 -8.80 -5.98
CA LEU A 5 -2.15 -8.00 -4.96
C LEU A 5 -1.27 -6.90 -5.56
N LEU A 6 -0.58 -7.17 -6.67
CA LEU A 6 0.22 -6.17 -7.37
C LEU A 6 -0.64 -5.10 -8.06
N LEU A 7 -1.80 -5.46 -8.62
CA LEU A 7 -2.76 -4.48 -9.15
C LEU A 7 -3.31 -3.55 -8.05
N ILE A 8 -3.56 -4.07 -6.85
CA ILE A 8 -3.94 -3.26 -5.68
C ILE A 8 -2.79 -2.32 -5.25
N LEU A 9 -1.53 -2.68 -5.50
CA LEU A 9 -0.37 -1.86 -5.15
C LEU A 9 -0.05 -0.79 -6.22
N ILE A 10 -0.28 -1.06 -7.51
CA ILE A 10 0.04 -0.13 -8.60
C ILE A 10 -0.98 1.02 -8.69
N ILE A 11 -2.23 0.80 -8.26
CA ILE A 11 -3.24 1.87 -8.17
C ILE A 11 -2.93 2.82 -6.98
N GLY A 12 -1.99 2.48 -6.10
CA GLY A 12 -1.64 3.24 -4.89
C GLY A 12 -0.66 4.41 -5.06
N ALA A 13 -0.39 4.89 -6.29
CA ALA A 13 0.60 5.95 -6.54
C ALA A 13 0.00 7.35 -6.83
N GLY A 14 -1.32 7.52 -6.79
CA GLY A 14 -1.97 8.83 -6.86
C GLY A 14 -3.00 8.92 -5.75
N GLU A 15 -2.75 9.79 -4.76
CA GLU A 15 -3.68 10.20 -3.70
C GLU A 15 -4.40 9.04 -2.98
N CYS A 16 -3.95 8.72 -1.76
CA CYS A 16 -4.69 7.86 -0.83
C CYS A 16 -6.19 8.21 -0.85
N ILE A 17 -7.00 7.32 -1.43
CA ILE A 17 -8.45 7.30 -1.22
C ILE A 17 -8.65 6.93 0.25
N THR A 18 -8.75 7.95 1.10
CA THR A 18 -9.00 7.89 2.54
C THR A 18 -10.43 7.42 2.86
N GLN A 19 -11.02 6.53 2.05
CA GLN A 19 -12.41 6.12 2.26
C GLN A 19 -12.79 4.75 1.68
N CYS A 20 -11.91 3.76 1.83
CA CYS A 20 -12.34 2.35 1.75
C CYS A 20 -11.95 1.62 3.03
N ILE A 21 -12.79 1.81 4.06
CA ILE A 21 -12.73 1.11 5.36
C ILE A 21 -12.82 -0.42 5.15
N ASN A 22 -13.28 -0.88 4.00
CA ASN A 22 -13.64 -2.26 3.68
C ASN A 22 -12.54 -3.16 3.09
N LYS A 23 -11.26 -2.75 3.10
CA LYS A 23 -10.17 -3.67 2.70
C LYS A 23 -10.15 -4.94 3.58
N THR A 24 -10.43 -4.78 4.87
CA THR A 24 -10.57 -5.88 5.84
C THR A 24 -11.75 -6.81 5.53
N GLU A 25 -12.85 -6.28 4.99
CA GLU A 25 -14.00 -7.09 4.57
C GLU A 25 -13.71 -7.89 3.30
N LEU A 26 -13.01 -7.31 2.32
CA LEU A 26 -12.57 -8.04 1.13
C LEU A 26 -11.60 -9.18 1.53
N ASP A 27 -10.61 -8.88 2.37
CA ASP A 27 -9.66 -9.88 2.86
C ASP A 27 -10.35 -10.96 3.69
N ALA A 28 -11.35 -10.62 4.51
CA ALA A 28 -12.17 -11.59 5.24
C ALA A 28 -13.05 -12.44 4.30
N CYS A 29 -13.61 -11.83 3.24
CA CYS A 29 -14.42 -12.52 2.24
C CYS A 29 -13.57 -13.51 1.44
N LEU A 30 -12.41 -13.07 0.94
CA LEU A 30 -11.45 -13.92 0.23
C LEU A 30 -10.82 -14.97 1.15
N GLY A 31 -10.58 -14.65 2.42
CA GLY A 31 -10.05 -15.57 3.43
C GLY A 31 -10.94 -16.79 3.67
N LYS A 32 -12.27 -16.65 3.54
CA LYS A 32 -13.22 -17.78 3.60
C LYS A 32 -13.15 -18.71 2.38
N ILE A 33 -12.59 -18.24 1.27
CA ILE A 33 -12.57 -18.92 -0.02
C ILE A 33 -11.20 -19.53 -0.31
N ALA A 34 -10.11 -18.87 0.10
CA ALA A 34 -8.74 -19.33 -0.05
C ALA A 34 -8.50 -20.81 0.31
N PRO A 35 -9.02 -21.35 1.44
CA PRO A 35 -8.82 -22.77 1.77
C PRO A 35 -9.55 -23.76 0.83
N GLN A 36 -10.50 -23.29 0.02
CA GLN A 36 -11.27 -24.11 -0.92
C GLN A 36 -10.66 -24.16 -2.33
N MET A 37 -9.67 -23.31 -2.62
CA MET A 37 -9.00 -23.37 -3.93
C MET A 37 -7.98 -24.52 -3.96
N PRO A 38 -8.01 -25.37 -5.00
CA PRO A 38 -7.01 -26.42 -5.17
C PRO A 38 -5.61 -25.78 -5.24
N ARG A 39 -4.65 -26.34 -4.49
CA ARG A 39 -3.25 -25.88 -4.49
C ARG A 39 -2.50 -26.23 -5.80
N SER A 40 -3.03 -27.20 -6.53
CA SER A 40 -2.55 -27.73 -7.81
C SER A 40 -3.45 -27.24 -8.95
N GLY A 41 -2.84 -26.62 -9.96
CA GLY A 41 -3.47 -25.59 -10.82
C GLY A 41 -4.63 -25.99 -11.75
N LEU A 42 -5.09 -27.25 -11.77
CA LEU A 42 -6.18 -27.70 -12.64
C LEU A 42 -6.98 -28.84 -11.96
N PRO A 43 -8.33 -28.78 -11.93
CA PRO A 43 -9.14 -29.83 -11.32
C PRO A 43 -9.13 -31.12 -12.16
N VAL A 44 -8.96 -32.28 -11.53
CA VAL A 44 -8.86 -33.57 -12.25
C VAL A 44 -10.13 -34.43 -12.15
N ASN A 45 -11.15 -33.97 -11.44
CA ASN A 45 -12.43 -34.66 -11.36
C ASN A 45 -13.60 -33.69 -11.16
N LYS A 46 -14.83 -34.19 -11.33
CA LYS A 46 -16.05 -33.38 -11.23
C LYS A 46 -16.23 -32.73 -9.85
N ALA A 47 -15.78 -33.38 -8.77
CA ALA A 47 -15.90 -32.86 -7.42
C ALA A 47 -14.97 -31.67 -7.19
N GLU A 48 -13.69 -31.80 -7.57
CA GLU A 48 -12.69 -30.72 -7.54
C GLU A 48 -13.10 -29.55 -8.44
N LEU A 49 -13.57 -29.86 -9.65
CA LEU A 49 -14.09 -28.86 -10.59
C LEU A 49 -15.25 -28.07 -9.96
N GLY A 50 -16.21 -28.77 -9.34
CA GLY A 50 -17.33 -28.13 -8.66
C GLY A 50 -16.89 -27.27 -7.47
N THR A 51 -15.91 -27.72 -6.68
CA THR A 51 -15.33 -26.95 -5.58
C THR A 51 -14.62 -25.70 -6.08
N MET A 52 -13.79 -25.83 -7.12
CA MET A 52 -13.11 -24.70 -7.76
C MET A 52 -14.11 -23.68 -8.33
N CYS A 53 -15.17 -24.15 -8.97
CA CYS A 53 -16.22 -23.28 -9.51
C CYS A 53 -16.98 -22.52 -8.42
N ARG A 54 -17.32 -23.18 -7.30
CA ARG A 54 -17.94 -22.50 -6.15
C ARG A 54 -16.99 -21.48 -5.53
N ALA A 55 -15.73 -21.84 -5.32
CA ALA A 55 -14.72 -20.96 -4.77
C ALA A 55 -14.52 -19.73 -5.66
N PHE A 56 -14.37 -19.93 -6.97
CA PHE A 56 -14.19 -18.82 -7.92
C PHE A 56 -15.41 -17.91 -7.97
N LYS A 57 -16.63 -18.45 -8.12
CA LYS A 57 -17.87 -17.64 -8.12
C LYS A 57 -18.03 -16.87 -6.81
N GLY A 58 -17.68 -17.48 -5.68
CA GLY A 58 -17.64 -16.80 -4.39
C GLY A 58 -16.64 -15.65 -4.37
N GLY A 59 -15.42 -15.88 -4.87
CA GLY A 59 -14.36 -14.88 -4.89
C GLY A 59 -14.71 -13.71 -5.80
N MET A 60 -15.30 -14.00 -6.95
CA MET A 60 -15.80 -12.99 -7.88
C MET A 60 -16.88 -12.11 -7.24
N ARG A 61 -17.82 -12.69 -6.49
CA ARG A 61 -18.82 -11.91 -5.74
C ARG A 61 -18.19 -10.99 -4.69
N CYS A 62 -17.15 -11.43 -3.98
CA CYS A 62 -16.41 -10.57 -3.06
C CYS A 62 -15.78 -9.38 -3.78
N VAL A 63 -15.15 -9.64 -4.93
CA VAL A 63 -14.52 -8.61 -5.75
C VAL A 63 -15.57 -7.66 -6.33
N ASP A 64 -16.68 -8.16 -6.88
CA ASP A 64 -17.77 -7.34 -7.42
C ASP A 64 -18.42 -6.46 -6.35
N GLY A 65 -18.61 -6.99 -5.14
CA GLY A 65 -19.13 -6.22 -4.01
C GLY A 65 -18.18 -5.10 -3.59
N TYR A 66 -16.88 -5.40 -3.53
CA TYR A 66 -15.85 -4.40 -3.25
C TYR A 66 -15.78 -3.35 -4.35
N THR A 67 -15.70 -3.72 -5.62
CA THR A 67 -15.59 -2.76 -6.71
C THR A 67 -16.81 -1.87 -6.85
N ALA A 68 -18.01 -2.38 -6.58
CA ALA A 68 -19.24 -1.59 -6.61
C ALA A 68 -19.30 -0.52 -5.52
N GLN A 69 -18.66 -0.75 -4.38
CA GLN A 69 -18.68 0.17 -3.23
C GLN A 69 -17.46 1.10 -3.20
N CYS A 70 -16.31 0.62 -3.67
CA CYS A 70 -15.01 1.25 -3.42
C CYS A 70 -14.31 1.83 -4.64
N LEU A 71 -14.71 1.46 -5.86
CA LEU A 71 -14.06 1.95 -7.08
C LEU A 71 -14.98 2.88 -7.85
N SER A 72 -14.40 3.93 -8.43
CA SER A 72 -15.09 4.77 -9.41
C SER A 72 -15.41 3.97 -10.68
N LYS A 73 -16.29 4.50 -11.54
CA LYS A 73 -16.65 3.84 -12.81
C LYS A 73 -15.42 3.55 -13.69
N VAL A 74 -14.42 4.42 -13.67
CA VAL A 74 -13.20 4.29 -14.47
C VAL A 74 -12.28 3.21 -13.89
N GLU A 75 -12.03 3.23 -12.59
CA GLU A 75 -11.20 2.21 -11.91
C GLU A 75 -11.86 0.83 -11.96
N ARG A 76 -13.19 0.78 -11.83
CA ARG A 76 -13.95 -0.46 -11.99
C ARG A 76 -13.82 -1.01 -13.42
N ALA A 77 -13.92 -0.16 -14.44
CA ALA A 77 -13.73 -0.59 -15.83
C ALA A 77 -12.32 -1.15 -16.04
N GLY A 78 -11.28 -0.50 -15.51
CA GLY A 78 -9.91 -1.02 -15.56
C GLY A 78 -9.72 -2.35 -14.83
N LEU A 79 -10.32 -2.53 -13.64
CA LEU A 79 -10.23 -3.82 -12.94
C LEU A 79 -11.05 -4.92 -13.64
N GLU A 80 -12.24 -4.59 -14.13
CA GLU A 80 -13.10 -5.51 -14.89
C GLU A 80 -12.41 -6.02 -16.14
N GLU A 81 -11.68 -5.14 -16.83
CA GLU A 81 -10.78 -5.47 -17.94
C GLU A 81 -9.78 -6.54 -17.45
N HIS A 82 -8.94 -6.25 -16.45
CA HIS A 82 -7.96 -7.23 -15.94
C HIS A 82 -8.55 -8.58 -15.48
N LEU A 83 -9.81 -8.62 -15.04
CA LEU A 83 -10.49 -9.84 -14.60
C LEU A 83 -11.27 -10.56 -15.71
N LYS A 84 -11.50 -9.92 -16.87
CA LYS A 84 -12.39 -10.40 -17.94
C LYS A 84 -12.03 -11.79 -18.44
N GLY A 85 -10.76 -12.07 -18.67
CA GLY A 85 -10.35 -13.37 -19.21
C GLY A 85 -10.38 -14.51 -18.19
N ALA A 86 -10.08 -14.21 -16.92
CA ALA A 86 -10.32 -15.17 -15.83
C ALA A 86 -11.82 -15.48 -15.70
N ARG A 87 -12.68 -14.45 -15.71
CA ARG A 87 -14.15 -14.60 -15.68
C ARG A 87 -14.66 -15.43 -16.86
N SER A 88 -14.22 -15.11 -18.08
CA SER A 88 -14.64 -15.80 -19.31
C SER A 88 -14.22 -17.27 -19.28
N THR A 89 -12.97 -17.57 -18.94
CA THR A 89 -12.49 -18.95 -18.88
C THR A 89 -13.26 -19.78 -17.85
N LEU A 90 -13.51 -19.20 -16.68
CA LEU A 90 -14.24 -19.89 -15.62
C LEU A 90 -15.74 -19.96 -15.88
N ALA A 91 -16.31 -19.05 -16.66
CA ALA A 91 -17.67 -19.20 -17.18
C ALA A 91 -17.76 -20.43 -18.10
N PHE A 92 -16.85 -20.58 -19.07
CA PHE A 92 -16.81 -21.78 -19.91
C PHE A 92 -16.61 -23.07 -19.08
N LEU A 93 -15.72 -23.02 -18.10
CA LEU A 93 -15.41 -24.20 -17.29
C LEU A 93 -16.51 -24.53 -16.27
N CYS A 94 -17.27 -23.56 -15.78
CA CYS A 94 -18.24 -23.73 -14.69
C CYS A 94 -19.72 -23.69 -15.12
N ASP A 95 -20.04 -23.04 -16.24
CA ASP A 95 -21.41 -22.84 -16.70
C ASP A 95 -21.78 -23.68 -17.93
N ASP A 96 -20.80 -24.12 -18.73
CA ASP A 96 -21.03 -24.95 -19.91
C ASP A 96 -20.85 -26.46 -19.59
N PRO A 97 -21.95 -27.25 -19.52
CA PRO A 97 -21.87 -28.67 -19.21
C PRO A 97 -21.23 -29.51 -20.32
N VAL A 98 -21.27 -29.04 -21.58
CA VAL A 98 -20.65 -29.73 -22.72
C VAL A 98 -19.13 -29.60 -22.61
N PHE A 99 -18.65 -28.38 -22.35
CA PHE A 99 -17.24 -28.11 -22.14
C PHE A 99 -16.70 -28.83 -20.90
N GLN A 100 -17.47 -28.89 -19.80
CA GLN A 100 -17.10 -29.68 -18.62
C GLN A 100 -16.90 -31.15 -18.93
N LYS A 101 -17.79 -31.75 -19.73
CA LYS A 101 -17.67 -33.16 -20.12
C LYS A 101 -16.43 -33.40 -20.99
N GLU A 102 -16.16 -32.51 -21.94
CA GLU A 102 -14.95 -32.56 -22.77
C GLU A 102 -13.68 -32.39 -21.92
N TYR A 103 -13.65 -31.41 -21.02
CA TYR A 103 -12.54 -31.18 -20.10
C TYR A 103 -12.26 -32.40 -19.20
N LEU A 104 -13.30 -32.97 -18.59
CA LEU A 104 -13.19 -34.14 -17.73
C LEU A 104 -12.74 -35.39 -18.51
N SER A 105 -13.03 -35.48 -19.82
CA SER A 105 -12.52 -36.55 -20.67
C SER A 105 -10.98 -36.52 -20.83
N HIS A 106 -10.36 -35.35 -20.62
CA HIS A 106 -8.92 -35.14 -20.68
C HIS A 106 -8.25 -35.08 -19.29
N ALA A 107 -9.00 -35.34 -18.21
CA ALA A 107 -8.53 -35.15 -16.84
C ALA A 107 -7.34 -36.04 -16.45
N SER A 108 -7.25 -37.27 -16.98
CA SER A 108 -6.11 -38.16 -16.75
C SER A 108 -4.81 -37.55 -17.27
N CYS A 109 -4.83 -37.04 -18.50
CA CYS A 109 -3.69 -36.34 -19.08
C CYS A 109 -3.33 -35.08 -18.28
N ILE A 110 -4.32 -34.27 -17.90
CA ILE A 110 -4.11 -33.04 -17.13
C ILE A 110 -3.35 -33.32 -15.83
N ARG A 111 -3.67 -34.43 -15.17
CA ARG A 111 -2.96 -34.89 -13.98
C ARG A 111 -1.49 -35.22 -14.25
N ASP A 112 -1.21 -35.91 -15.36
CA ASP A 112 0.14 -36.39 -15.70
C ASP A 112 1.08 -35.27 -16.18
N ILE A 113 0.51 -34.18 -16.71
CA ILE A 113 1.26 -33.01 -17.18
C ILE A 113 1.26 -31.85 -16.17
N GLN A 114 0.66 -32.02 -14.99
CA GLN A 114 0.41 -30.91 -14.08
C GLN A 114 1.69 -30.16 -13.70
N GLU A 115 2.78 -30.88 -13.43
CA GLU A 115 4.09 -30.28 -13.12
C GLU A 115 4.69 -29.52 -14.32
N ASP A 116 4.57 -30.09 -15.53
CA ASP A 116 5.05 -29.46 -16.75
C ASP A 116 4.24 -28.20 -17.08
N TRP A 117 2.93 -28.26 -16.88
CA TRP A 117 2.02 -27.14 -17.02
C TRP A 117 2.41 -26.02 -16.05
N ASP A 118 2.62 -26.33 -14.78
CA ASP A 118 3.01 -25.36 -13.76
C ASP A 118 4.37 -24.72 -14.11
N ARG A 119 5.32 -25.49 -14.63
CA ARG A 119 6.61 -24.98 -15.13
C ARG A 119 6.43 -24.02 -16.31
N CYS A 120 5.64 -24.40 -17.32
CA CYS A 120 5.30 -23.54 -18.45
C CYS A 120 4.62 -22.24 -17.99
N HIS A 121 3.69 -22.34 -17.03
CA HIS A 121 2.93 -21.22 -16.51
C HIS A 121 3.79 -20.28 -15.65
N GLN A 122 4.68 -20.81 -14.80
CA GLN A 122 5.62 -20.00 -14.02
C GLN A 122 6.58 -19.25 -14.95
N HIS A 123 7.09 -19.90 -15.99
CA HIS A 123 7.93 -19.24 -16.99
C HIS A 123 7.17 -18.12 -17.71
N PHE A 124 5.93 -18.39 -18.13
CA PHE A 124 5.06 -17.37 -18.71
C PHE A 124 4.89 -16.16 -17.78
N LYS A 125 4.51 -16.39 -16.51
CA LYS A 125 4.35 -15.31 -15.51
C LYS A 125 5.64 -14.50 -15.33
N TYR A 126 6.78 -15.18 -15.22
CA TYR A 126 8.08 -14.53 -15.05
C TYR A 126 8.43 -13.64 -16.25
N GLN A 127 8.27 -14.15 -17.47
CA GLN A 127 8.56 -13.40 -18.69
C GLN A 127 7.61 -12.19 -18.87
N VAL A 128 6.32 -12.36 -18.57
CA VAL A 128 5.36 -11.25 -18.58
C VAL A 128 5.75 -10.18 -17.56
N HIS A 129 6.14 -10.58 -16.35
CA HIS A 129 6.59 -9.64 -15.32
C HIS A 129 7.83 -8.85 -15.78
N LEU A 130 8.84 -9.54 -16.33
CA LEU A 130 10.02 -8.89 -16.90
C LEU A 130 9.67 -7.92 -18.03
N ALA A 131 8.75 -8.28 -18.92
CA ALA A 131 8.34 -7.42 -20.02
C ALA A 131 7.68 -6.12 -19.52
N HIS A 132 6.91 -6.19 -18.42
CA HIS A 132 6.31 -5.01 -17.78
C HIS A 132 7.36 -4.13 -17.09
N VAL A 133 8.32 -4.73 -16.36
CA VAL A 133 9.37 -3.97 -15.65
C VAL A 133 10.37 -3.33 -16.61
N ALA A 134 10.70 -4.01 -17.72
CA ALA A 134 11.68 -3.54 -18.70
C ALA A 134 11.16 -2.42 -19.62
N THR A 135 9.86 -2.11 -19.59
CA THR A 135 9.24 -1.06 -20.42
C THR A 135 8.56 -0.02 -19.54
N PRO A 136 9.28 1.00 -19.02
CA PRO A 136 8.66 2.11 -18.33
C PRO A 136 7.67 2.84 -19.26
N ASP A 137 6.54 3.27 -18.70
CA ASP A 137 5.47 3.96 -19.42
C ASP A 137 5.94 5.35 -19.88
N THR A 138 6.53 5.42 -21.07
CA THR A 138 6.73 6.66 -21.81
C THR A 138 5.71 6.73 -22.95
N ASN A 139 4.98 7.83 -23.04
CA ASN A 139 3.86 8.08 -23.98
C ASN A 139 4.31 8.22 -25.45
N THR A 140 5.00 7.22 -26.00
CA THR A 140 5.37 7.16 -27.42
C THR A 140 4.69 5.98 -28.08
N SER A 141 3.96 6.26 -29.17
CA SER A 141 3.21 5.26 -29.97
C SER A 141 4.08 4.07 -30.42
N GLN A 142 5.35 4.32 -30.70
CA GLN A 142 6.32 3.31 -31.12
C GLN A 142 6.68 2.32 -29.98
N GLN A 143 6.69 2.77 -28.73
CA GLN A 143 7.03 1.94 -27.57
C GLN A 143 5.88 1.01 -27.17
N HIS A 144 4.63 1.45 -27.36
CA HIS A 144 3.47 0.59 -27.21
C HIS A 144 3.53 -0.60 -28.19
N HIS A 145 3.76 -0.37 -29.49
CA HIS A 145 3.89 -1.46 -30.47
C HIS A 145 4.97 -2.51 -30.12
N HIS A 146 6.11 -2.07 -29.56
CA HIS A 146 7.17 -2.98 -29.12
C HIS A 146 6.81 -3.78 -27.85
N ARG A 147 6.04 -3.20 -26.94
CA ARG A 147 5.53 -3.89 -25.75
C ARG A 147 4.49 -4.94 -26.16
N ASP A 148 3.57 -4.56 -27.04
CA ASP A 148 2.52 -5.44 -27.55
C ASP A 148 3.11 -6.68 -28.23
N HIS A 149 4.09 -6.48 -29.12
CA HIS A 149 4.80 -7.54 -29.84
C HIS A 149 5.50 -8.52 -28.89
N ARG A 150 6.21 -8.00 -27.87
CA ARG A 150 6.88 -8.84 -26.86
C ARG A 150 5.89 -9.69 -26.07
N VAL A 151 4.76 -9.12 -25.66
CA VAL A 151 3.74 -9.86 -24.92
C VAL A 151 3.08 -10.92 -25.81
N CYS A 152 2.83 -10.63 -27.09
CA CYS A 152 2.37 -11.65 -28.06
C CYS A 152 3.35 -12.82 -28.18
N CYS A 153 4.65 -12.54 -28.22
CA CYS A 153 5.69 -13.57 -28.29
C CYS A 153 5.74 -14.45 -27.05
N ILE A 154 5.66 -13.86 -25.86
CA ILE A 154 5.65 -14.60 -24.60
C ILE A 154 4.44 -15.54 -24.54
N ARG A 155 3.27 -15.07 -24.98
CA ARG A 155 2.06 -15.90 -25.11
C ARG A 155 2.25 -17.06 -26.10
N ALA A 156 2.83 -16.79 -27.27
CA ALA A 156 3.08 -17.83 -28.28
C ALA A 156 4.01 -18.93 -27.75
N THR A 157 5.05 -18.55 -26.99
CA THR A 157 5.96 -19.48 -26.32
C THR A 157 5.23 -20.32 -25.26
N PHE A 158 4.35 -19.71 -24.46
CA PHE A 158 3.54 -20.43 -23.47
C PHE A 158 2.63 -21.48 -24.11
N LEU A 159 1.93 -21.10 -25.18
CA LEU A 159 1.08 -22.00 -25.98
C LEU A 159 1.88 -23.17 -26.58
N SER A 160 3.10 -22.89 -27.06
CA SER A 160 3.99 -23.90 -27.62
C SER A 160 4.52 -24.86 -26.55
N CYS A 161 4.88 -24.34 -25.38
CA CYS A 161 5.34 -25.12 -24.22
C CYS A 161 4.30 -26.16 -23.82
N VAL A 162 3.06 -25.71 -23.57
CA VAL A 162 1.97 -26.60 -23.17
C VAL A 162 1.64 -27.59 -24.27
N TYR A 163 1.56 -27.16 -25.53
CA TYR A 163 1.26 -28.08 -26.64
C TYR A 163 2.31 -29.19 -26.73
N ARG A 164 3.61 -28.85 -26.63
CA ARG A 164 4.70 -29.81 -26.77
C ARG A 164 4.73 -30.82 -25.63
N THR A 165 4.58 -30.37 -24.38
CA THR A 165 4.58 -31.28 -23.22
C THR A 165 3.37 -32.21 -23.25
N SER A 166 2.20 -31.66 -23.57
CA SER A 166 0.96 -32.44 -23.72
C SER A 166 1.03 -33.43 -24.89
N PHE A 167 1.67 -33.05 -25.99
CA PHE A 167 1.82 -33.91 -27.16
C PHE A 167 2.70 -35.13 -26.84
N LEU A 168 3.81 -34.91 -26.14
CA LEU A 168 4.75 -35.95 -25.77
C LEU A 168 4.17 -36.95 -24.76
N LYS A 169 3.39 -36.45 -23.78
CA LYS A 169 2.84 -37.31 -22.71
C LYS A 169 1.49 -37.94 -23.04
N CYS A 170 0.62 -37.21 -23.73
CA CYS A 170 -0.79 -37.60 -23.87
C CYS A 170 -1.27 -37.79 -25.31
N GLY A 171 -0.47 -37.38 -26.31
CA GLY A 171 -0.83 -37.45 -27.71
C GLY A 171 -1.50 -36.18 -28.27
N LYS A 172 -1.81 -36.22 -29.56
CA LYS A 172 -2.17 -35.04 -30.36
C LYS A 172 -3.50 -34.40 -29.95
N THR A 173 -4.54 -35.19 -29.72
CA THR A 173 -5.89 -34.68 -29.46
C THR A 173 -5.94 -33.89 -28.15
N GLN A 174 -5.33 -34.45 -27.10
CA GLN A 174 -5.17 -33.87 -25.78
C GLN A 174 -4.32 -32.59 -25.85
N ALA A 175 -3.22 -32.62 -26.62
CA ALA A 175 -2.37 -31.44 -26.81
C ALA A 175 -3.08 -30.28 -27.50
N VAL A 176 -3.91 -30.56 -28.50
CA VAL A 176 -4.72 -29.54 -29.18
C VAL A 176 -5.75 -28.95 -28.21
N PHE A 177 -6.44 -29.81 -27.45
CA PHE A 177 -7.41 -29.38 -26.44
C PHE A 177 -6.74 -28.50 -25.37
N LEU A 178 -5.62 -28.95 -24.79
CA LEU A 178 -4.93 -28.22 -23.74
C LEU A 178 -4.37 -26.89 -24.23
N LYS A 179 -3.84 -26.84 -25.46
CA LYS A 179 -3.43 -25.58 -26.09
C LYS A 179 -4.61 -24.60 -26.20
N LYS A 180 -5.82 -25.08 -26.54
CA LYS A 180 -7.04 -24.25 -26.59
C LYS A 180 -7.39 -23.72 -25.20
N VAL A 181 -7.34 -24.57 -24.17
CA VAL A 181 -7.57 -24.17 -22.77
C VAL A 181 -6.53 -23.12 -22.33
N THR A 182 -5.25 -23.32 -22.62
CA THR A 182 -4.16 -22.36 -22.34
C THR A 182 -4.39 -21.04 -23.04
N ALA A 183 -4.88 -21.06 -24.29
CA ALA A 183 -5.18 -19.84 -25.04
C ALA A 183 -6.29 -19.02 -24.38
N THR A 184 -7.29 -19.68 -23.80
CA THR A 184 -8.34 -19.03 -23.02
C THR A 184 -7.83 -18.56 -21.66
N LEU A 185 -6.99 -19.33 -20.96
CA LEU A 185 -6.45 -18.91 -19.65
C LEU A 185 -5.46 -17.76 -19.73
N SER A 186 -4.73 -17.65 -20.83
CA SER A 186 -3.84 -16.51 -21.13
C SER A 186 -4.60 -15.30 -21.67
N TYR A 187 -5.95 -15.32 -21.62
CA TYR A 187 -6.81 -14.19 -21.87
C TYR A 187 -6.64 -13.21 -20.70
N SER A 188 -5.84 -12.19 -20.88
CA SER A 188 -5.85 -10.96 -20.08
C SER A 188 -5.46 -9.81 -21.01
N ASP A 189 -6.03 -8.63 -20.76
CA ASP A 189 -6.10 -7.45 -21.66
C ASP A 189 -4.79 -6.76 -22.02
N VAL A 190 -3.68 -7.49 -22.16
CA VAL A 190 -2.55 -6.87 -22.82
C VAL A 190 -2.87 -6.84 -24.32
N HIS A 191 -2.97 -7.91 -25.12
CA HIS A 191 -3.25 -7.71 -26.57
C HIS A 191 -3.94 -8.86 -27.32
N GLN A 192 -5.12 -9.31 -26.92
CA GLN A 192 -5.72 -10.47 -27.61
C GLN A 192 -6.12 -10.21 -29.08
N GLU A 193 -6.82 -9.12 -29.37
CA GLU A 193 -7.22 -8.83 -30.76
C GLU A 193 -6.00 -8.66 -31.67
N LYS A 194 -4.94 -8.00 -31.16
CA LYS A 194 -3.69 -7.78 -31.91
C LYS A 194 -2.83 -9.04 -32.04
N CYS A 195 -2.87 -9.98 -31.08
CA CYS A 195 -2.07 -11.21 -31.12
C CYS A 195 -2.77 -12.40 -31.83
N SER A 196 -4.03 -12.27 -32.26
CA SER A 196 -4.83 -13.38 -32.80
C SER A 196 -4.24 -14.06 -34.05
N ASN A 197 -3.52 -13.30 -34.89
CA ASN A 197 -2.85 -13.79 -36.10
C ASN A 197 -1.33 -13.95 -35.95
N PHE A 198 -0.81 -13.77 -34.74
CA PHE A 198 0.61 -13.66 -34.48
C PHE A 198 1.25 -15.05 -34.33
N LYS A 199 2.21 -15.39 -35.21
CA LYS A 199 2.92 -16.68 -35.17
C LYS A 199 4.24 -16.54 -34.43
N ILE A 200 4.65 -17.60 -33.72
CA ILE A 200 5.94 -17.63 -33.01
C ILE A 200 7.15 -17.35 -33.92
N LEU A 201 7.04 -17.62 -35.23
CA LEU A 201 8.08 -17.29 -36.23
C LEU A 201 8.34 -15.79 -36.38
N GLN A 202 7.39 -14.93 -35.99
CA GLN A 202 7.51 -13.46 -36.09
C GLN A 202 8.19 -12.84 -34.85
N CYS A 203 8.66 -13.68 -33.91
CA CYS A 203 9.43 -13.27 -32.76
C CYS A 203 10.92 -13.25 -33.12
N SER A 204 11.46 -12.06 -33.42
CA SER A 204 12.91 -11.88 -33.50
C SER A 204 13.51 -12.10 -32.10
N LEU A 205 14.27 -13.18 -31.98
CA LEU A 205 14.91 -13.62 -30.76
C LEU A 205 15.99 -12.64 -30.27
N ALA A 206 15.64 -11.83 -29.29
CA ALA A 206 16.61 -11.20 -28.38
C ALA A 206 16.36 -11.61 -26.92
N SER A 207 15.57 -12.65 -26.67
CA SER A 207 15.26 -13.09 -25.32
C SER A 207 15.14 -14.62 -25.30
N SER A 208 16.27 -15.27 -25.02
CA SER A 208 16.35 -16.61 -24.44
C SER A 208 15.29 -17.61 -24.93
N LEU A 209 15.39 -18.04 -26.19
CA LEU A 209 15.17 -19.47 -26.40
C LEU A 209 16.44 -20.15 -25.89
N THR A 210 16.44 -20.48 -24.60
CA THR A 210 16.76 -21.87 -24.29
C THR A 210 15.66 -22.69 -24.95
N VAL A 211 15.85 -22.95 -26.24
CA VAL A 211 15.26 -24.12 -26.88
C VAL A 211 15.72 -25.26 -26.00
N PHE A 212 14.84 -25.77 -25.15
CA PHE A 212 15.03 -27.11 -24.61
C PHE A 212 15.00 -28.04 -25.83
N SER A 213 16.21 -28.30 -26.34
CA SER A 213 16.55 -29.41 -27.22
C SER A 213 16.00 -30.69 -26.57
N PRO A 214 15.28 -31.55 -27.30
CA PRO A 214 14.77 -32.81 -26.74
C PRO A 214 15.87 -33.89 -26.70
N LEU A 215 17.07 -33.58 -26.19
CA LEU A 215 18.21 -34.49 -26.27
C LEU A 215 18.97 -34.69 -24.95
N GLU A 216 18.31 -34.46 -23.81
CA GLU A 216 18.79 -34.92 -22.50
C GLU A 216 17.72 -35.74 -21.79
N LEU A 217 17.31 -36.85 -22.41
CA LEU A 217 16.59 -37.88 -21.65
C LEU A 217 17.02 -39.32 -21.94
N TYR A 218 18.12 -39.57 -22.67
CA TYR A 218 18.64 -40.94 -22.84
C TYR A 218 20.16 -40.97 -23.06
N GLY A 219 20.87 -41.76 -22.23
CA GLY A 219 22.30 -42.10 -22.32
C GLY A 219 22.97 -41.85 -20.96
N VAL A 220 23.29 -42.83 -20.10
CA VAL A 220 23.90 -44.15 -20.33
C VAL A 220 25.07 -44.06 -21.31
N PHE A 221 26.17 -43.43 -20.90
CA PHE A 221 27.50 -43.72 -21.46
C PHE A 221 28.56 -43.51 -20.37
N GLY A 222 29.42 -44.53 -20.19
CA GLY A 222 30.47 -44.56 -19.15
C GLY A 222 31.61 -43.57 -19.40
N PRO A 223 32.40 -43.25 -18.36
CA PRO A 223 33.29 -42.10 -18.40
C PRO A 223 34.56 -42.38 -19.20
N SER A 224 34.77 -41.60 -20.26
CA SER A 224 36.08 -41.41 -20.91
C SER A 224 36.73 -40.16 -20.33
N ARG A 225 38.05 -40.18 -20.04
CA ARG A 225 38.78 -39.17 -19.24
C ARG A 225 38.72 -37.70 -19.75
N ILE A 226 38.20 -37.45 -20.95
CA ILE A 226 38.08 -36.11 -21.55
C ILE A 226 36.78 -35.38 -21.09
N GLU A 227 35.75 -36.11 -20.64
CA GLU A 227 34.50 -35.54 -20.06
C GLU A 227 34.68 -35.04 -18.62
N ILE A 228 35.69 -35.53 -17.90
CA ILE A 228 35.90 -35.14 -16.49
C ILE A 228 36.33 -33.67 -16.41
N LEU A 229 37.11 -33.19 -17.38
CA LEU A 229 37.59 -31.81 -17.40
C LEU A 229 36.47 -30.81 -17.71
N SER A 230 35.52 -31.16 -18.58
CA SER A 230 34.35 -30.31 -18.88
C SER A 230 33.40 -30.25 -17.68
N VAL A 231 33.15 -31.37 -17.00
CA VAL A 231 32.34 -31.40 -15.78
C VAL A 231 32.99 -30.59 -14.66
N VAL A 232 34.30 -30.75 -14.43
CA VAL A 232 35.03 -29.97 -13.41
C VAL A 232 34.96 -28.48 -13.72
N LEU A 233 35.14 -28.07 -14.99
CA LEU A 233 35.03 -26.66 -15.37
C LEU A 233 33.61 -26.10 -15.13
N VAL A 234 32.57 -26.85 -15.49
CA VAL A 234 31.17 -26.44 -15.26
C VAL A 234 30.91 -26.30 -13.76
N VAL A 235 31.37 -27.25 -12.94
CA VAL A 235 31.22 -27.19 -11.49
C VAL A 235 31.92 -25.96 -10.92
N VAL A 236 33.16 -25.67 -11.36
CA VAL A 236 33.89 -24.47 -10.91
C VAL A 236 33.16 -23.20 -11.30
N VAL A 237 32.68 -23.10 -12.54
CA VAL A 237 31.92 -21.92 -13.00
C VAL A 237 30.64 -21.74 -12.20
N VAL A 238 29.89 -22.82 -11.95
CA VAL A 238 28.66 -22.78 -11.13
C VAL A 238 28.97 -22.32 -9.71
N VAL A 239 30.02 -22.84 -9.08
CA VAL A 239 30.44 -22.42 -7.74
C VAL A 239 30.83 -20.94 -7.71
N VAL A 240 31.61 -20.47 -8.68
CA VAL A 240 32.00 -19.05 -8.78
C VAL A 240 30.78 -18.15 -8.98
N VAL A 241 29.83 -18.53 -9.85
CA VAL A 241 28.59 -17.77 -10.05
C VAL A 241 27.75 -17.74 -8.78
N LEU A 242 27.60 -18.88 -8.09
CA LEU A 242 26.90 -18.94 -6.81
C LEU A 242 27.56 -18.03 -5.76
N LEU A 243 28.89 -18.04 -5.67
CA LEU A 243 29.62 -17.15 -4.76
C LEU A 243 29.36 -15.68 -5.09
N ILE A 244 29.39 -15.28 -6.37
CA ILE A 244 29.09 -13.90 -6.78
C ILE A 244 27.65 -13.51 -6.41
N VAL A 245 26.68 -14.40 -6.64
CA VAL A 245 25.28 -14.17 -6.29
C VAL A 245 25.11 -14.03 -4.77
N VAL A 246 25.72 -14.91 -3.98
CA VAL A 246 25.69 -14.86 -2.52
C VAL A 246 26.31 -13.55 -2.02
N VAL A 247 27.49 -13.17 -2.52
CA VAL A 247 28.16 -11.91 -2.15
C VAL A 247 27.27 -10.72 -2.49
N ARG A 248 26.67 -10.68 -3.69
CA ARG A 248 25.75 -9.61 -4.08
C ARG A 248 24.54 -9.52 -3.15
N ILE A 249 23.92 -10.65 -2.81
CA ILE A 249 22.78 -10.68 -1.88
C ILE A 249 23.19 -10.17 -0.50
N VAL A 250 24.33 -10.62 0.02
CA VAL A 250 24.84 -10.19 1.33
C VAL A 250 25.14 -8.70 1.33
N VAL A 251 25.81 -8.17 0.31
CA VAL A 251 26.10 -6.73 0.17
C VAL A 251 24.81 -5.92 0.11
N VAL A 252 23.83 -6.32 -0.71
CA VAL A 252 22.54 -5.63 -0.79
C VAL A 252 21.81 -5.64 0.55
N ARG A 253 21.79 -6.78 1.25
CA ARG A 253 21.19 -6.87 2.58
C ARG A 253 21.88 -5.96 3.58
N ILE A 254 23.23 -5.92 3.61
CA ILE A 254 23.99 -5.04 4.49
C ILE A 254 23.68 -3.58 4.19
N VAL A 255 23.67 -3.18 2.91
CA VAL A 255 23.36 -1.80 2.49
C VAL A 255 21.94 -1.41 2.91
N VAL A 256 20.95 -2.30 2.73
CA VAL A 256 19.57 -2.04 3.16
C VAL A 256 19.49 -1.90 4.68
N VAL A 257 20.15 -2.77 5.45
CA VAL A 257 20.17 -2.66 6.93
C VAL A 257 20.82 -1.35 7.37
N VAL A 258 21.97 -0.99 6.80
CA VAL A 258 22.65 0.28 7.12
C VAL A 258 21.75 1.47 6.76
N LEU A 259 21.11 1.47 5.60
CA LEU A 259 20.19 2.53 5.19
C LEU A 259 19.02 2.66 6.17
N VAL A 260 18.40 1.54 6.56
CA VAL A 260 17.31 1.52 7.54
C VAL A 260 17.78 2.07 8.89
N VAL A 261 18.96 1.67 9.38
CA VAL A 261 19.52 2.18 10.63
C VAL A 261 19.77 3.67 10.57
N VAL A 262 20.32 4.19 9.46
CA VAL A 262 20.54 5.63 9.26
C VAL A 262 19.21 6.39 9.25
N VAL A 263 18.20 5.90 8.53
CA VAL A 263 16.86 6.52 8.49
C VAL A 263 16.23 6.54 9.88
N VAL A 264 16.29 5.44 10.63
CA VAL A 264 15.78 5.39 12.01
C VAL A 264 16.53 6.36 12.91
N LEU A 265 17.85 6.45 12.80
CA LEU A 265 18.66 7.39 13.59
C LEU A 265 18.26 8.85 13.31
N VAL A 266 18.10 9.21 12.02
CA VAL A 266 17.66 10.55 11.62
C VAL A 266 16.27 10.85 12.16
N LEU A 267 15.33 9.90 12.07
CA LEU A 267 13.99 10.06 12.63
C LEU A 267 14.02 10.29 14.15
N VAL A 268 14.83 9.53 14.88
CA VAL A 268 15.00 9.71 16.33
C VAL A 268 15.54 11.10 16.65
N VAL A 269 16.56 11.57 15.93
CA VAL A 269 17.10 12.93 16.10
C VAL A 269 16.04 14.00 15.83
N VAL A 270 15.27 13.87 14.76
CA VAL A 270 14.19 14.81 14.43
C VAL A 270 13.13 14.85 15.55
N VAL A 271 12.69 13.69 16.05
CA VAL A 271 11.72 13.62 17.15
C VAL A 271 12.28 14.27 18.41
N VAL A 272 13.54 14.02 18.78
CA VAL A 272 14.19 14.65 19.94
C VAL A 272 14.23 16.18 19.80
N VAL A 273 14.58 16.69 18.62
CA VAL A 273 14.61 18.14 18.35
C VAL A 273 13.21 18.75 18.47
N VAL A 274 12.19 18.10 17.90
CA VAL A 274 10.79 18.57 18.00
C VAL A 274 10.32 18.62 19.45
N VAL A 275 10.59 17.57 20.23
CA VAL A 275 10.24 17.53 21.66
C VAL A 275 10.96 18.64 22.43
N LEU A 276 12.26 18.86 22.16
CA LEU A 276 13.03 19.92 22.81
C LEU A 276 12.44 21.31 22.51
N VAL A 277 12.10 21.58 21.24
CA VAL A 277 11.46 22.84 20.82
C VAL A 277 10.12 23.01 21.53
N LEU A 278 9.29 21.96 21.59
CA LEU A 278 8.01 22.00 22.29
C LEU A 278 8.18 22.35 23.78
N VAL A 279 9.16 21.74 24.45
CA VAL A 279 9.47 22.04 25.87
C VAL A 279 9.91 23.49 26.04
N VAL A 280 10.78 24.00 25.17
CA VAL A 280 11.22 25.41 25.22
C VAL A 280 10.04 26.37 25.04
N VAL A 281 9.16 26.11 24.07
CA VAL A 281 7.95 26.91 23.85
C VAL A 281 7.03 26.86 25.07
N LEU A 282 6.82 25.69 25.66
CA LEU A 282 6.00 25.54 26.86
C LEU A 282 6.57 26.35 28.03
N VAL A 283 7.89 26.28 28.27
CA VAL A 283 8.57 27.06 29.32
C VAL A 283 8.41 28.56 29.07
N LEU A 284 8.59 29.02 27.82
CA LEU A 284 8.39 30.44 27.47
C LEU A 284 6.96 30.91 27.73
N VAL A 285 5.95 30.10 27.38
CA VAL A 285 4.54 30.42 27.66
C VAL A 285 4.28 30.51 29.16
N VAL A 286 4.80 29.57 29.95
CA VAL A 286 4.66 29.59 31.43
C VAL A 286 5.31 30.83 32.02
N VAL A 287 6.52 31.18 31.59
CA VAL A 287 7.22 32.40 32.04
C VAL A 287 6.42 33.65 31.67
N LEU A 288 5.90 33.73 30.45
CA LEU A 288 5.07 34.85 30.00
C LEU A 288 3.81 35.01 30.86
N VAL A 289 3.10 33.91 31.12
CA VAL A 289 1.90 33.90 31.99
C VAL A 289 2.26 34.37 33.40
N LEU A 290 3.36 33.87 33.97
CA LEU A 290 3.82 34.31 35.29
C LEU A 290 4.13 35.82 35.32
N VAL A 291 4.80 36.35 34.31
CA VAL A 291 5.08 37.79 34.21
C VAL A 291 3.78 38.59 34.14
N VAL A 292 2.81 38.17 33.33
CA VAL A 292 1.50 38.83 33.24
C VAL A 292 0.77 38.81 34.58
N VAL A 293 0.75 37.67 35.29
CA VAL A 293 0.14 37.56 36.62
C VAL A 293 0.82 38.51 37.61
N VAL A 294 2.15 38.56 37.63
CA VAL A 294 2.88 39.48 38.52
C VAL A 294 2.54 40.93 38.21
N VAL A 295 2.52 41.33 36.93
CA VAL A 295 2.17 42.71 36.53
C VAL A 295 0.74 43.06 36.95
N VAL A 296 -0.22 42.15 36.78
CA VAL A 296 -1.62 42.35 37.19
C VAL A 296 -1.72 42.48 38.70
N VAL A 297 -1.08 41.61 39.47
CA VAL A 297 -1.08 41.66 40.94
C VAL A 297 -0.47 42.97 41.44
N VAL A 298 0.68 43.37 40.90
CA VAL A 298 1.32 44.65 41.24
C VAL A 298 0.40 45.81 40.89
N GLY A 299 -0.25 45.79 39.72
CA GLY A 299 -1.22 46.80 39.32
C GLY A 299 -2.39 46.92 40.30
N ILE A 300 -2.97 45.80 40.73
CA ILE A 300 -4.05 45.76 41.73
C ILE A 300 -3.58 46.35 43.06
N VAL A 301 -2.39 45.96 43.54
CA VAL A 301 -1.82 46.47 44.80
C VAL A 301 -1.63 47.98 44.75
N VAL A 302 -1.11 48.51 43.64
CA VAL A 302 -0.94 49.96 43.45
C VAL A 302 -2.29 50.69 43.45
N VAL A 303 -3.29 50.17 42.74
CA VAL A 303 -4.64 50.78 42.71
C VAL A 303 -5.27 50.79 44.10
N VAL A 304 -5.17 49.69 44.84
CA VAL A 304 -5.68 49.61 46.22
C VAL A 304 -4.95 50.60 47.13
N LEU A 305 -3.62 50.69 47.03
CA LEU A 305 -2.83 51.64 47.83
C LEU A 305 -3.25 53.08 47.54
N VAL A 306 -3.40 53.46 46.28
CA VAL A 306 -3.88 54.79 45.87
C VAL A 306 -5.28 55.06 46.43
N LEU A 307 -6.19 54.09 46.34
CA LEU A 307 -7.54 54.23 46.90
C LEU A 307 -7.51 54.46 48.41
N VAL A 308 -6.70 53.70 49.16
CA VAL A 308 -6.54 53.88 50.60
C VAL A 308 -6.01 55.28 50.92
N VAL A 309 -4.99 55.76 50.20
CA VAL A 309 -4.45 57.12 50.38
C VAL A 309 -5.53 58.17 50.13
N VAL A 310 -6.31 58.04 49.05
CA VAL A 310 -7.41 58.96 48.74
C VAL A 310 -8.46 58.97 49.87
N VAL A 311 -8.88 57.80 50.35
CA VAL A 311 -9.85 57.69 51.45
C VAL A 311 -9.30 58.35 52.72
N VAL A 312 -8.05 58.11 53.08
CA VAL A 312 -7.41 58.72 54.26
C VAL A 312 -7.38 60.25 54.13
N VAL A 313 -7.03 60.78 52.96
CA VAL A 313 -7.02 62.24 52.70
C VAL A 313 -8.42 62.81 52.81
N VAL A 314 -9.43 62.17 52.21
CA VAL A 314 -10.83 62.62 52.30
C VAL A 314 -11.31 62.63 53.75
N VAL A 315 -11.04 61.58 54.53
CA VAL A 315 -11.39 61.52 55.95
C VAL A 315 -10.68 62.61 56.74
N ALA A 316 -9.39 62.83 56.51
CA ALA A 316 -8.63 63.89 57.16
C ALA A 316 -9.22 65.28 56.87
N VAL A 317 -9.56 65.56 55.62
CA VAL A 317 -10.22 66.83 55.22
C VAL A 317 -11.58 66.98 55.90
N LEU A 318 -12.41 65.92 55.93
CA LEU A 318 -13.69 65.95 56.63
C LEU A 318 -13.54 66.24 58.13
N VAL A 319 -12.58 65.60 58.80
CA VAL A 319 -12.28 65.86 60.22
C VAL A 319 -11.86 67.31 60.43
N ILE A 320 -11.00 67.86 59.57
CA ILE A 320 -10.59 69.28 59.64
C ILE A 320 -11.81 70.20 59.45
N VAL A 321 -12.67 69.94 58.47
CA VAL A 321 -13.87 70.74 58.22
C VAL A 321 -14.80 70.72 59.44
N VAL A 322 -15.06 69.55 60.00
CA VAL A 322 -15.89 69.41 61.21
C VAL A 322 -15.29 70.17 62.39
N LEU A 323 -13.97 70.06 62.60
CA LEU A 323 -13.27 70.79 63.65
C LEU A 323 -13.43 72.30 63.50
N VAL A 324 -13.25 72.84 62.28
CA VAL A 324 -13.44 74.26 61.98
C VAL A 324 -14.87 74.70 62.27
N VAL A 325 -15.87 73.93 61.83
CA VAL A 325 -17.29 74.23 62.10
C VAL A 325 -17.57 74.27 63.60
N VAL A 326 -17.07 73.29 64.36
CA VAL A 326 -17.23 73.26 65.82
C VAL A 326 -16.59 74.49 66.47
N VAL A 327 -15.37 74.86 66.09
CA VAL A 327 -14.68 76.05 66.60
C VAL A 327 -15.48 77.32 66.29
N VAL A 328 -15.96 77.48 65.06
CA VAL A 328 -16.78 78.64 64.66
C VAL A 328 -18.06 78.71 65.50
N VAL A 329 -18.76 77.59 65.68
CA VAL A 329 -19.98 77.55 66.52
C VAL A 329 -19.66 77.93 67.97
N VAL A 330 -18.59 77.40 68.56
CA VAL A 330 -18.17 77.74 69.92
C VAL A 330 -17.86 79.23 70.06
N VAL A 331 -17.12 79.81 69.10
CA VAL A 331 -16.81 81.25 69.08
C VAL A 331 -18.08 82.08 68.97
N VAL A 332 -19.00 81.73 68.07
CA VAL A 332 -20.29 82.44 67.92
C VAL A 332 -21.09 82.37 69.23
N VAL A 333 -21.20 81.21 69.85
CA VAL A 333 -21.90 81.05 71.14
C VAL A 333 -21.25 81.90 72.23
N LEU A 334 -19.92 81.88 72.34
CA LEU A 334 -19.18 82.71 73.31
C LEU A 334 -19.46 84.20 73.09
N VAL A 335 -19.41 84.68 71.85
CA VAL A 335 -19.71 86.08 71.51
C VAL A 335 -21.15 86.43 71.90
N VAL A 336 -22.12 85.59 71.58
CA VAL A 336 -23.53 85.81 71.95
C VAL A 336 -23.71 85.88 73.47
N VAL A 337 -23.06 84.98 74.23
CA VAL A 337 -23.11 85.00 75.70
C VAL A 337 -22.49 86.27 76.27
N VAL A 338 -21.31 86.69 75.77
CA VAL A 338 -20.65 87.92 76.22
C VAL A 338 -21.51 89.15 75.94
N VAL A 339 -22.09 89.26 74.73
CA VAL A 339 -23.01 90.34 74.39
C VAL A 339 -24.22 90.34 75.31
N PHE A 340 -24.81 89.16 75.58
CA PHE A 340 -25.96 89.04 76.49
C PHE A 340 -25.62 89.51 77.92
N VAL A 341 -24.47 89.11 78.46
CA VAL A 341 -24.01 89.55 79.79
C VAL A 341 -23.82 91.07 79.85
N ILE A 342 -23.16 91.66 78.84
CA ILE A 342 -22.95 93.12 78.78
C ILE A 342 -24.28 93.87 78.71
N VAL A 343 -25.25 93.39 77.92
CA VAL A 343 -26.58 94.02 77.81
C VAL A 343 -27.33 93.95 79.15
N VAL A 344 -27.26 92.82 79.85
CA VAL A 344 -27.93 92.65 81.16
C VAL A 344 -27.32 93.56 82.23
N GLU A 345 -26.01 93.82 82.20
CA GLU A 345 -25.34 94.68 83.19
C GLU A 345 -25.61 96.19 82.97
N VAL A 346 -26.04 96.58 81.77
CA VAL A 346 -26.34 97.98 81.40
C VAL A 346 -27.81 98.38 81.63
N VAL A 347 -28.73 97.41 81.79
CA VAL A 347 -30.19 97.63 81.97
C VAL A 347 -30.56 97.68 83.45
#